data_AF-A0AAV8WP44-F1
#
_entry.id   AF-A0AAV8WP44-F1
#
_cell.length_a   1.000
_cell.length_b   1.000
_cell.length_c   1.000
_cell.angle_alpha   90.00
_cell.angle_beta   90.00
_cell.angle_gamma   90.00
#
_symmetry.space_group_name_H-M   'P 1'
#
loop_
_entity.id
_entity.type
_entity.pdbx_description
1 polymer ?
#
loop_
_entity_poly.entity_id
_entity_poly.type
_entity_poly.pdbx_seq_one_letter_code
_entity_poly.pdbx_strand_id
1 'polypeptide(L)'
;MLSDCKTGFCLDFIVYTGSSTNVDPLEKKNERIGKSGQVVTTLMNPYLNKNHTIYLDNWYNSPTLSLLLHDNKTNSCGTIKKNRKFMPKLDEKLKRGEMSFRSSGPALVLK
;
A
#
# COMPACT_ATOMS: atom_id res chain seq x y z
N MET A 1 3.89 -6.20 -10.70
CA MET A 1 4.36 -7.56 -10.38
C MET A 1 4.35 -7.72 -8.88
N LEU A 2 3.85 -8.85 -8.39
CA LEU A 2 3.91 -9.29 -7.01
C LEU A 2 4.90 -10.46 -6.94
N SER A 3 5.82 -10.41 -5.99
CA SER A 3 6.84 -11.45 -5.83
C SER A 3 6.96 -11.85 -4.37
N ASP A 4 7.31 -13.11 -4.15
CA ASP A 4 7.71 -13.57 -2.82
C ASP A 4 9.10 -13.00 -2.47
N CYS A 5 9.21 -12.34 -1.32
CA CYS A 5 10.43 -11.63 -0.93
C CYS A 5 11.58 -12.56 -0.54
N LYS A 6 11.29 -13.80 -0.16
CA LYS A 6 12.29 -14.77 0.29
C LYS A 6 12.91 -15.55 -0.85
N THR A 7 12.09 -15.99 -1.79
CA THR A 7 12.51 -16.84 -2.91
C THR A 7 12.73 -16.08 -4.21
N GLY A 8 12.18 -14.85 -4.32
CA GLY A 8 12.18 -14.09 -5.56
C GLY A 8 11.17 -14.58 -6.60
N PHE A 9 10.33 -15.56 -6.26
CA PHE A 9 9.37 -16.12 -7.19
C PHE A 9 8.30 -15.07 -7.57
N CYS A 10 8.03 -14.93 -8.87
CA CYS A 10 6.96 -14.08 -9.38
C CYS A 10 5.62 -14.77 -9.12
N LEU A 11 4.81 -14.19 -8.24
CA LEU A 11 3.52 -14.74 -7.87
C LEU A 11 2.43 -14.36 -8.87
N ASP A 12 2.42 -13.09 -9.31
CA ASP A 12 1.47 -12.58 -10.29
C ASP A 12 1.94 -11.23 -10.87
N PHE A 13 1.42 -10.83 -12.02
CA PHE A 13 1.68 -9.52 -12.61
C PHE A 13 0.51 -9.01 -13.45
N ILE A 14 0.40 -7.69 -13.52
CA ILE A 14 -0.58 -7.00 -14.37
C ILE A 14 0.20 -6.19 -15.39
N VAL A 15 -0.15 -6.36 -16.67
CA VAL A 15 0.37 -5.53 -17.76
C VAL A 15 -0.40 -4.22 -17.77
N TYR A 16 0.33 -3.10 -17.64
CA TYR A 16 -0.29 -1.78 -17.70
C TYR A 16 -0.62 -1.40 -19.14
N THR A 17 -1.90 -1.18 -19.43
CA THR A 17 -2.40 -0.80 -20.76
C THR A 17 -3.09 0.56 -20.74
N GLY A 18 -2.78 1.41 -19.76
CA GLY A 18 -3.43 2.72 -19.61
C GLY A 18 -4.82 2.59 -19.02
N SER A 19 -5.80 3.30 -19.60
CA SER A 19 -7.19 3.32 -19.13
C SER A 19 -7.90 1.96 -19.24
N SER A 20 -7.45 1.10 -20.15
CA SER A 20 -7.98 -0.25 -20.35
C SER A 20 -7.34 -1.31 -19.46
N THR A 21 -6.47 -0.93 -18.51
CA THR A 21 -5.78 -1.89 -17.63
C THR A 21 -6.83 -2.70 -16.88
N ASN A 22 -6.81 -4.02 -17.09
CA ASN A 22 -7.74 -4.94 -16.44
C ASN A 22 -7.30 -5.16 -14.98
N VAL A 23 -8.07 -4.61 -14.06
CA VAL A 23 -7.93 -4.80 -12.62
C VAL A 23 -9.30 -5.19 -12.08
N ASP A 24 -9.36 -6.27 -11.30
CA ASP A 24 -10.57 -6.66 -10.56
C ASP A 24 -10.32 -6.48 -9.06
N PRO A 25 -10.49 -5.25 -8.54
CA PRO A 25 -10.23 -4.98 -7.13
C PRO A 25 -11.28 -5.66 -6.25
N LEU A 26 -10.83 -6.14 -5.07
CA LEU A 26 -11.64 -6.74 -3.99
C LEU A 26 -13.02 -6.12 -3.79
N GLU A 27 -13.06 -4.79 -3.83
CA GLU A 27 -14.30 -4.04 -3.75
C GLU A 27 -14.43 -3.13 -4.97
N LYS A 28 -15.28 -3.55 -5.93
CA LYS A 28 -15.66 -2.75 -7.10
C LYS A 28 -16.19 -1.35 -6.74
N LYS A 29 -16.57 -1.11 -5.48
CA LYS A 29 -17.15 0.14 -4.96
C LYS A 29 -16.21 1.00 -4.10
N ASN A 30 -15.00 0.56 -3.76
CA ASN A 30 -14.09 1.42 -2.99
C ASN A 30 -13.36 2.42 -3.90
N GLU A 31 -14.09 3.42 -4.37
CA GLU A 31 -13.54 4.57 -5.13
C GLU A 31 -12.39 5.28 -4.39
N ARG A 32 -12.26 5.06 -3.08
CA ARG A 32 -11.32 5.73 -2.18
C ARG A 32 -9.86 5.28 -2.30
N ILE A 33 -9.55 4.10 -2.87
CA ILE A 33 -8.17 3.59 -2.97
C ILE A 33 -7.44 4.02 -4.24
N GLY A 34 -8.16 4.48 -5.26
CA GLY A 34 -7.61 4.89 -6.56
C GLY A 34 -6.97 3.75 -7.37
N LYS A 35 -6.50 4.05 -8.58
CA LYS A 35 -5.96 3.07 -9.53
C LYS A 35 -4.77 2.27 -8.98
N SER A 36 -3.87 2.93 -8.25
CA SER A 36 -2.69 2.26 -7.68
C SER A 36 -3.09 1.25 -6.60
N GLY A 37 -4.08 1.58 -5.77
CA GLY A 37 -4.64 0.64 -4.80
C GLY A 37 -5.36 -0.53 -5.46
N GLN A 38 -6.09 -0.30 -6.56
CA GLN A 38 -6.75 -1.37 -7.32
C GLN A 38 -5.76 -2.42 -7.85
N VAL A 39 -4.59 -2.00 -8.33
CA VAL A 39 -3.53 -2.92 -8.76
C VAL A 39 -3.07 -3.80 -7.58
N VAL A 40 -2.84 -3.20 -6.42
CA VAL A 40 -2.39 -3.93 -5.22
C VAL A 40 -3.45 -4.94 -4.77
N THR A 41 -4.70 -4.52 -4.65
CA THR A 41 -5.78 -5.40 -4.18
C THR A 41 -6.08 -6.52 -5.16
N THR A 42 -5.97 -6.27 -6.47
CA THR A 42 -6.10 -7.33 -7.50
C THR A 42 -5.02 -8.38 -7.34
N LEU A 43 -3.74 -7.97 -7.29
CA LEU A 43 -2.60 -8.89 -7.14
C LEU A 43 -2.64 -9.65 -5.81
N MET A 44 -3.09 -9.00 -4.73
CA MET A 44 -3.14 -9.61 -3.40
C MET A 44 -4.35 -10.49 -3.15
N ASN A 45 -5.38 -10.47 -4.00
CA ASN A 45 -6.65 -11.18 -3.79
C ASN A 45 -6.49 -12.63 -3.30
N PRO A 46 -5.65 -13.50 -3.91
CA PRO A 46 -5.47 -14.88 -3.44
C PRO A 46 -4.63 -15.01 -2.15
N TYR A 47 -4.02 -13.93 -1.67
CA TYR A 47 -3.11 -13.87 -0.53
C TYR A 47 -3.67 -13.12 0.68
N LEU A 48 -4.87 -12.55 0.60
CA LEU A 48 -5.49 -11.86 1.74
C LEU A 48 -5.93 -12.83 2.83
N ASN A 49 -6.21 -12.27 4.01
CA ASN A 49 -6.71 -12.98 5.18
C ASN A 49 -5.75 -14.05 5.73
N LYS A 50 -4.47 -13.96 5.36
CA LYS A 50 -3.41 -14.93 5.69
C LYS A 50 -2.30 -14.34 6.58
N ASN A 51 -2.45 -13.11 7.08
CA ASN A 51 -1.45 -12.41 7.91
C ASN A 51 -0.11 -12.18 7.21
N HIS A 52 -0.11 -12.08 5.87
CA HIS A 52 1.07 -11.68 5.13
C HIS A 52 1.38 -10.19 5.34
N THR A 53 2.64 -9.82 5.10
CA THR A 53 3.08 -8.42 5.06
C THR A 53 3.53 -8.09 3.65
N ILE A 54 2.87 -7.11 3.03
CA ILE A 54 3.25 -6.61 1.70
C ILE A 54 4.15 -5.38 1.82
N TYR A 55 5.22 -5.36 1.02
CA TYR A 55 6.11 -4.20 0.88
C TYR A 55 5.79 -3.47 -0.43
N LEU A 56 5.52 -2.17 -0.33
CA LEU A 56 5.03 -1.33 -1.43
C LEU A 56 5.96 -0.15 -1.68
N ASP A 57 6.08 0.22 -2.95
CA ASP A 57 6.65 1.51 -3.34
C ASP A 57 5.62 2.65 -3.16
N ASN A 58 6.11 3.89 -3.07
CA ASN A 58 5.36 5.12 -2.87
C ASN A 58 4.19 5.33 -3.86
N TRP A 59 4.31 4.79 -5.09
CA TRP A 59 3.26 4.90 -6.09
C TRP A 59 2.04 4.05 -5.75
N TYR A 60 2.27 2.90 -5.14
CA TYR A 60 1.24 1.94 -4.76
C TYR A 60 0.70 2.15 -3.35
N ASN A 61 1.46 2.86 -2.51
CA ASN A 61 1.11 3.05 -1.10
C ASN A 61 0.19 4.26 -0.83
N SER A 62 -0.76 4.10 0.10
CA SER A 62 -1.63 5.17 0.60
C SER A 62 -2.23 4.80 1.97
N PRO A 63 -2.63 5.76 2.83
CA PRO A 63 -3.15 5.41 4.16
C PRO A 63 -4.44 4.61 4.09
N THR A 64 -5.33 4.99 3.16
CA THR A 64 -6.60 4.27 2.91
C THR A 64 -6.35 2.81 2.52
N LEU A 65 -5.37 2.56 1.64
CA LEU A 65 -5.03 1.20 1.22
C LEU A 65 -4.48 0.37 2.40
N SER A 66 -3.61 0.97 3.22
CA SER A 66 -3.04 0.27 4.37
C SER A 66 -4.09 -0.16 5.38
N LEU A 67 -5.09 0.68 5.66
CA LEU A 67 -6.21 0.32 6.53
C LEU A 67 -7.06 -0.80 5.91
N LEU A 68 -7.39 -0.71 4.61
CA LEU A 68 -8.15 -1.76 3.92
C LEU A 68 -7.43 -3.12 3.94
N LEU A 69 -6.12 -3.12 3.71
CA LEU A 69 -5.31 -4.35 3.79
C LEU A 69 -5.31 -4.91 5.22
N HIS A 70 -5.18 -4.03 6.22
CA HIS A 70 -5.19 -4.42 7.63
C HIS A 70 -6.52 -5.08 8.02
N ASP A 71 -7.65 -4.52 7.59
CA ASP A 71 -8.99 -5.11 7.78
C ASP A 71 -9.12 -6.51 7.14
N ASN A 72 -8.34 -6.77 6.08
CA ASN A 72 -8.22 -8.06 5.40
C ASN A 72 -7.02 -8.89 5.90
N LYS A 73 -6.64 -8.72 7.17
CA LYS A 73 -5.52 -9.39 7.85
C LYS A 73 -4.25 -9.43 7.02
N THR A 74 -3.88 -8.29 6.43
CA THR A 74 -2.68 -8.11 5.62
C THR A 74 -1.98 -6.83 6.05
N ASN A 75 -0.76 -6.93 6.54
CA ASN A 75 0.02 -5.75 6.92
C ASN A 75 0.63 -5.12 5.67
N SER A 76 0.78 -3.80 5.65
CA SER A 76 1.51 -3.09 4.61
C SER A 76 2.67 -2.31 5.20
N CYS A 77 3.78 -2.27 4.46
CA CYS A 77 4.96 -1.47 4.79
C CYS A 77 5.51 -0.85 3.49
N GLY A 78 6.12 0.32 3.59
CA GLY A 78 6.71 0.97 2.42
C GLY A 78 6.81 2.48 2.57
N THR A 79 7.41 3.10 1.57
CA THR A 79 7.45 4.57 1.47
C THR A 79 6.10 5.10 1.02
N ILE A 80 5.80 6.35 1.33
CA ILE A 80 4.53 7.00 0.98
C ILE A 80 4.77 8.46 0.62
N LYS A 81 4.04 8.98 -0.37
CA LYS A 81 4.15 10.40 -0.72
C LYS A 81 3.46 11.25 0.35
N LYS A 82 4.14 12.30 0.84
CA LYS A 82 3.63 13.23 1.87
C LYS A 82 2.29 13.89 1.51
N ASN A 83 1.98 14.03 0.22
CA ASN A 83 0.76 14.66 -0.28
C ASN A 83 -0.40 13.68 -0.53
N ARG A 84 -0.29 12.41 -0.09
CA ARG A 84 -1.43 11.48 -0.12
C ARG A 84 -2.52 11.95 0.84
N LYS A 85 -3.78 11.76 0.44
CA LYS A 85 -4.93 12.04 1.30
C LYS A 85 -4.81 11.28 2.61
N PHE A 86 -5.19 11.93 3.71
CA PHE A 86 -5.12 11.41 5.09
C PHE A 86 -3.70 11.22 5.66
N MET A 87 -2.66 11.75 5.00
CA MET A 87 -1.36 11.84 5.65
C MET A 87 -1.35 12.91 6.74
N PRO A 88 -0.80 12.61 7.93
CA PRO A 88 -0.53 13.63 8.92
C PRO A 88 0.53 14.62 8.41
N LYS A 89 0.47 15.84 8.94
CA LYS A 89 1.52 16.84 8.72
C LYS A 89 2.78 16.42 9.48
N LEU A 90 3.86 16.29 8.74
CA LEU A 90 5.22 16.02 9.21
C LEU A 90 6.12 17.13 8.66
N ASP A 91 5.95 18.35 9.15
CA ASP A 91 6.61 19.57 8.63
C ASP A 91 7.88 19.93 9.39
N GLU A 92 8.27 19.13 10.38
CA GLU A 92 9.47 19.34 11.20
C GLU A 92 10.74 19.33 10.33
N LYS A 93 11.65 20.27 10.60
CA LYS A 93 13.00 20.27 10.02
C LYS A 93 13.88 19.37 10.89
N LEU A 94 14.25 18.22 10.36
CA LEU A 94 15.07 17.23 11.05
C LEU A 94 16.54 17.39 10.69
N LYS A 95 17.43 17.20 11.66
CA LYS A 95 18.87 17.02 11.42
C LYS A 95 19.15 15.57 11.00
N ARG A 96 20.34 15.34 10.43
CA ARG A 96 20.77 13.98 10.08
C ARG A 96 20.75 13.08 11.32
N GLY A 97 20.00 11.97 11.24
CA GLY A 97 19.85 11.00 12.32
C GLY A 97 18.64 11.25 13.23
N GLU A 98 17.95 12.38 13.10
CA GLU A 98 16.67 12.62 13.78
C GLU A 98 15.50 12.03 12.98
N MET A 99 14.43 11.69 13.70
CA MET A 99 13.19 11.15 13.13
C MET A 99 11.98 11.78 13.81
N SER A 100 10.90 11.97 13.06
CA SER A 100 9.58 12.31 13.59
C SER A 100 8.59 11.21 13.21
N PHE A 101 7.61 10.96 14.06
CA PHE A 101 6.59 9.95 13.76
C PHE A 101 5.20 10.42 14.16
N ARG A 102 4.20 9.80 13.53
CA ARG A 102 2.79 9.91 13.90
C ARG A 102 2.17 8.53 13.85
N SER A 103 1.36 8.22 14.85
CA SER A 103 0.63 6.96 14.95
C SER A 103 -0.86 7.23 15.10
N SER A 104 -1.68 6.39 14.47
CA SER A 104 -3.13 6.39 14.65
C SER A 104 -3.66 4.98 14.44
N GLY A 105 -4.20 4.38 15.50
CA GLY A 105 -4.64 2.98 15.49
C GLY A 105 -3.53 2.04 14.99
N PRO A 106 -3.77 1.22 13.94
CA PRO A 106 -2.79 0.28 13.41
C PRO A 106 -1.72 0.94 12.52
N ALA A 107 -1.82 2.23 12.23
CA ALA A 107 -0.93 2.92 11.31
C ALA A 107 0.18 3.70 12.05
N LEU A 108 1.42 3.55 11.58
CA LEU A 108 2.58 4.33 11.99
C LEU A 108 3.25 4.91 10.73
N VAL A 109 3.56 6.21 10.76
CA VAL A 109 4.34 6.88 9.72
C VAL A 109 5.54 7.53 10.37
N LEU A 110 6.70 7.42 9.71
CA LEU A 110 7.96 8.03 10.12
C LEU A 110 8.46 8.98 9.04
N LYS A 111 9.12 10.05 9.45
CA LYS A 111 9.85 11.02 8.63
C LYS A 111 11.28 11.16 9.14
#